data_AF-R5CMA7-F1
#
_entry.id   AF-R5CMA7-F1
#
_cell.length_a   1.000
_cell.length_b   1.000
_cell.length_c   1.000
_cell.angle_alpha   90.00
_cell.angle_beta   90.00
_cell.angle_gamma   90.00
#
_symmetry.space_group_name_H-M   'P 1'
#
loop_
_entity.id
_entity.type
_entity.pdbx_description
1 polymer ?
#
loop_
_entity_poly.entity_id
_entity_poly.type
_entity_poly.pdbx_seq_one_letter_code
_entity_poly.pdbx_strand_id
1 'polypeptide(L)'
;MMPRVPYPTGTVQVTLDDDGIPTYDIRENVAWDNIPFTPELEALARDCRAVCWGSLAQRNVVSRDTIGKFLDAMPSDKGVLKIFDINLRQNFYTKEVISESVKRCNVLKINDEELVVIGRLFGYPGLVTY
;
A
#
# COMPACT_ATOMS: atom_id res chain seq x y z
N MET A 1 5.57 -18.27 -11.04
CA MET A 1 6.58 -18.39 -9.96
C MET A 1 7.02 -16.99 -9.59
N MET A 2 7.03 -16.60 -8.29
CA MET A 2 7.49 -15.25 -7.94
C MET A 2 8.99 -15.11 -8.20
N PRO A 3 9.44 -14.01 -8.82
CA PRO A 3 10.85 -13.78 -9.13
C PRO A 3 11.67 -13.59 -7.86
N ARG A 4 12.90 -14.10 -7.87
CA ARG A 4 13.86 -13.86 -6.78
C ARG A 4 14.49 -12.48 -6.97
N VAL A 5 14.47 -11.67 -5.91
CA VAL A 5 15.06 -10.33 -5.90
C VAL A 5 16.30 -10.32 -4.99
N PRO A 6 17.34 -9.50 -5.29
CA PRO A 6 18.59 -9.47 -4.52
C PRO A 6 18.47 -8.61 -3.25
N TYR A 7 17.38 -8.77 -2.49
CA TYR A 7 17.10 -8.04 -1.26
C TYR A 7 16.71 -9.03 -0.15
N PRO A 8 17.01 -8.72 1.13
CA PRO A 8 16.62 -9.58 2.23
C PRO A 8 15.11 -9.68 2.34
N THR A 9 14.61 -10.82 2.84
CA THR A 9 13.20 -10.94 3.21
C THR A 9 12.85 -9.87 4.26
N GLY A 10 11.68 -9.26 4.10
CA GLY A 10 11.21 -8.23 5.04
C GLY A 10 11.09 -8.75 6.46
N THR A 11 11.47 -7.91 7.42
CA THR A 11 11.30 -8.17 8.84
C THR A 11 10.75 -6.92 9.52
N VAL A 12 10.03 -7.12 10.62
CA VAL A 12 9.63 -6.04 11.53
C VAL A 12 10.27 -6.35 12.86
N GLN A 13 11.17 -5.48 13.30
CA GLN A 13 11.78 -5.61 14.62
C GLN A 13 10.86 -4.96 15.65
N VAL A 14 10.58 -5.67 16.73
CA VAL A 14 9.74 -5.19 17.83
C VAL A 14 10.62 -5.03 19.06
N THR A 15 10.58 -3.84 19.67
CA THR A 15 11.27 -3.54 20.92
C THR A 15 10.25 -3.03 21.93
N LEU A 16 10.29 -3.54 23.15
CA LEU A 16 9.46 -3.06 24.26
C LEU A 16 10.28 -2.05 25.07
N ASP A 17 9.66 -0.94 25.48
CA ASP A 17 10.25 -0.06 26.49
C ASP A 17 10.04 -0.61 27.91
N ASP A 18 10.53 0.12 28.91
CA ASP A 18 10.47 -0.28 30.33
C ASP A 18 9.02 -0.44 30.84
N ASP A 19 8.05 0.21 30.20
CA ASP A 19 6.61 0.12 30.50
C ASP A 19 5.89 -0.97 29.69
N GLY A 20 6.63 -1.70 28.83
CA GLY A 20 6.10 -2.76 27.98
C GLY A 20 5.39 -2.26 26.72
N ILE A 21 5.59 -1.01 26.32
CA ILE A 21 4.99 -0.44 25.12
C ILE A 21 5.83 -0.84 23.89
N PRO A 22 5.21 -1.44 22.85
CA PRO A 22 5.93 -1.88 21.67
C PRO A 22 6.22 -0.75 20.69
N THR A 23 7.49 -0.65 20.30
CA THR A 23 7.98 0.10 19.14
C THR A 23 8.27 -0.86 17.99
N TYR A 24 7.86 -0.48 16.78
CA TYR A 24 8.01 -1.30 15.57
C TYR A 24 8.98 -0.63 14.59
N ASP A 25 10.05 -1.32 14.22
CA ASP A 25 10.95 -0.94 13.14
C ASP A 25 10.69 -1.81 11.91
N ILE A 26 9.99 -1.24 10.92
CA ILE A 26 9.67 -1.91 9.66
C ILE A 26 10.86 -1.75 8.71
N ARG A 27 11.72 -2.76 8.66
CA ARG A 27 12.98 -2.71 7.89
C ARG A 27 12.75 -2.33 6.42
N GLU A 28 13.53 -1.36 5.96
CA GLU A 28 13.52 -0.83 4.59
C GLU A 28 14.51 -1.55 3.68
N ASN A 29 14.38 -1.34 2.36
CA ASN A 29 15.21 -1.96 1.32
C ASN A 29 15.17 -3.50 1.37
N VAL A 30 13.96 -4.03 1.54
CA VAL A 30 13.69 -5.46 1.62
C VAL A 30 13.01 -5.97 0.34
N ALA A 31 12.82 -7.27 0.24
CA ALA A 31 12.29 -7.93 -0.96
C ALA A 31 10.93 -7.36 -1.41
N TRP A 32 10.03 -7.03 -0.49
CA TRP A 32 8.71 -6.49 -0.82
C TRP A 32 8.70 -5.00 -1.17
N ASP A 33 9.80 -4.27 -0.94
CA ASP A 33 10.00 -2.91 -1.49
C ASP A 33 10.37 -2.96 -2.99
N ASN A 34 10.78 -4.13 -3.48
CA ASN A 34 11.37 -4.31 -4.80
C ASN A 34 10.63 -5.35 -5.64
N ILE A 35 9.30 -5.39 -5.59
CA ILE A 35 8.50 -6.34 -6.36
C ILE A 35 8.62 -5.98 -7.84
N PRO A 36 9.16 -6.85 -8.72
CA PRO A 36 9.28 -6.54 -10.12
C PRO A 36 7.98 -6.87 -10.88
N PHE A 37 7.65 -6.06 -11.88
CA PHE A 37 6.55 -6.33 -12.80
C PHE A 37 7.02 -7.25 -13.94
N THR A 38 6.74 -8.56 -13.83
CA THR A 38 7.14 -9.57 -14.81
C THR A 38 6.01 -9.92 -15.78
N PRO A 39 6.30 -10.54 -16.94
CA PRO A 39 5.26 -11.00 -17.87
C PRO A 39 4.23 -11.95 -17.21
N GLU A 40 4.67 -12.80 -16.28
CA GLU A 40 3.77 -13.70 -15.54
C GLU A 40 2.85 -12.92 -14.59
N LEU A 41 3.36 -11.85 -13.97
CA LEU A 41 2.55 -11.00 -13.11
C LEU A 41 1.55 -10.16 -13.91
N GLU A 42 1.94 -9.71 -15.11
CA GLU A 42 1.03 -9.05 -16.05
C GLU A 42 -0.08 -9.99 -16.54
N ALA A 43 0.26 -11.23 -16.90
CA ALA A 43 -0.72 -12.24 -17.28
C ALA A 43 -1.70 -12.52 -16.13
N LEU A 44 -1.18 -12.66 -14.90
CA LEU A 44 -2.01 -12.80 -13.70
C LEU A 44 -2.94 -11.60 -13.51
N ALA A 45 -2.45 -10.38 -13.71
CA ALA A 45 -3.26 -9.17 -13.58
C ALA A 45 -4.43 -9.16 -14.55
N ARG A 46 -4.21 -9.55 -15.82
CA ARG A 46 -5.24 -9.60 -16.87
C ARG A 46 -6.37 -10.59 -16.56
N ASP A 47 -6.10 -11.64 -15.79
CA ASP A 47 -7.10 -12.63 -15.37
C ASP A 47 -7.66 -12.35 -13.96
N CYS A 48 -7.10 -11.39 -13.22
CA CYS A 48 -7.46 -11.10 -11.85
C CYS A 48 -8.85 -10.44 -11.74
N ARG A 49 -9.75 -11.05 -10.98
CA ARG A 49 -11.10 -10.52 -10.71
C ARG A 49 -11.19 -9.72 -9.41
N ALA A 50 -10.26 -9.93 -8.48
CA ALA A 50 -10.23 -9.19 -7.23
C ALA A 50 -8.79 -9.02 -6.74
N VAL A 51 -8.40 -7.80 -6.41
CA VAL A 51 -7.11 -7.49 -5.81
C VAL A 51 -7.31 -6.63 -4.57
N CYS A 52 -6.48 -6.87 -3.55
CA CYS A 52 -6.35 -6.00 -2.39
C CYS A 52 -4.91 -5.53 -2.29
N TRP A 53 -4.71 -4.22 -2.08
CA TRP A 53 -3.39 -3.64 -1.82
C TRP A 53 -3.50 -2.56 -0.74
N GLY A 54 -2.36 -2.21 -0.13
CA GLY A 54 -2.28 -1.16 0.88
C GLY A 54 -1.22 -0.11 0.59
N SER A 55 -1.08 0.84 1.50
CA SER A 55 -0.14 1.97 1.33
C SER A 55 1.33 1.58 1.54
N LEU A 56 1.63 0.72 2.52
CA LEU A 56 3.01 0.46 2.95
C LEU A 56 3.94 -0.03 1.85
N ALA A 57 3.50 -0.98 1.01
CA ALA A 57 4.32 -1.52 -0.09
C ALA A 57 4.64 -0.47 -1.17
N GLN A 58 3.93 0.66 -1.19
CA GLN A 58 4.13 1.76 -2.14
C GLN A 58 5.12 2.82 -1.63
N ARG A 59 5.72 2.61 -0.45
CA ARG A 59 6.78 3.49 0.09
C ARG A 59 8.01 3.52 -0.83
N ASN A 60 8.33 2.38 -1.44
CA ASN A 60 9.38 2.28 -2.45
C ASN A 60 8.79 2.38 -3.86
N VAL A 61 9.49 3.10 -4.74
CA VAL A 61 9.05 3.36 -6.11
C VAL A 61 8.92 2.08 -6.95
N VAL A 62 9.79 1.08 -6.74
CA VAL A 62 9.77 -0.17 -7.54
C VAL A 62 8.46 -0.92 -7.31
N SER A 63 8.13 -1.21 -6.06
CA SER A 63 6.86 -1.86 -5.73
C SER A 63 5.65 -0.99 -6.04
N ARG A 64 5.72 0.33 -5.84
CA ARG A 64 4.64 1.26 -6.21
C ARG A 64 4.31 1.20 -7.71
N ASP A 65 5.32 1.26 -8.55
CA ASP A 65 5.15 1.19 -10.01
C ASP A 65 4.60 -0.17 -10.45
N THR A 66 5.07 -1.25 -9.82
CA THR A 66 4.56 -2.60 -10.06
C THR A 66 3.09 -2.75 -9.66
N ILE A 67 2.69 -2.21 -8.50
CA ILE A 67 1.28 -2.19 -8.07
C ILE A 67 0.45 -1.38 -9.08
N GLY A 68 0.91 -0.20 -9.50
CA GLY A 68 0.23 0.62 -10.50
C GLY A 68 0.01 -0.13 -11.82
N LYS A 69 1.06 -0.74 -12.37
CA LYS A 69 0.99 -1.54 -13.60
C LYS A 69 0.06 -2.75 -13.47
N PHE A 70 0.07 -3.42 -12.31
CA PHE A 70 -0.86 -4.51 -12.04
C PHE A 70 -2.31 -4.02 -12.10
N LEU A 71 -2.62 -2.92 -11.42
CA LEU A 71 -3.97 -2.33 -11.41
C LEU A 71 -4.42 -1.84 -12.79
N ASP A 72 -3.50 -1.33 -13.61
CA ASP A 72 -3.76 -0.89 -14.98
C ASP A 72 -3.99 -2.07 -15.95
N ALA A 73 -3.33 -3.20 -15.72
CA ALA A 73 -3.49 -4.41 -16.54
C ALA A 73 -4.76 -5.21 -16.20
N MET A 74 -5.33 -5.02 -15.02
CA MET A 74 -6.57 -5.68 -14.61
C MET A 74 -7.77 -5.29 -15.48
N PRO A 75 -8.72 -6.21 -15.73
CA PRO A 75 -9.96 -5.89 -16.42
C PRO A 75 -10.77 -4.79 -15.71
N SER A 76 -11.64 -4.12 -16.47
CA SER A 76 -12.47 -3.01 -16.00
C SER A 76 -13.97 -3.33 -16.05
N ASP A 77 -14.34 -4.60 -16.11
CA ASP A 77 -15.74 -5.02 -16.08
C ASP A 77 -16.35 -4.88 -14.67
N LYS A 78 -17.68 -4.80 -14.60
CA LYS A 78 -18.43 -4.50 -13.36
C LYS A 78 -18.20 -5.51 -12.23
N GLY A 79 -17.70 -6.71 -12.54
CA GLY A 79 -17.44 -7.76 -11.54
C GLY A 79 -16.06 -7.66 -10.88
N VAL A 80 -15.19 -6.77 -11.34
CA VAL A 80 -13.81 -6.66 -10.83
C VAL A 80 -13.75 -5.82 -9.57
N LEU A 81 -13.10 -6.34 -8.53
CA LEU A 81 -12.88 -5.64 -7.27
C LEU A 81 -11.44 -5.14 -7.18
N LYS A 82 -11.27 -3.83 -7.07
CA LYS A 82 -10.00 -3.15 -6.81
C LYS A 82 -10.10 -2.52 -5.42
N ILE A 83 -9.64 -3.27 -4.41
CA ILE A 83 -9.80 -2.94 -2.99
C ILE A 83 -8.53 -2.27 -2.48
N PHE A 84 -8.64 -1.01 -2.10
CA PHE A 84 -7.58 -0.33 -1.38
C PHE A 84 -7.84 -0.44 0.13
N ASP A 85 -7.08 -1.31 0.80
CA ASP A 85 -7.03 -1.37 2.27
C ASP A 85 -5.89 -0.46 2.73
N ILE A 86 -6.24 0.78 3.05
CA ILE A 86 -5.26 1.87 3.17
C ILE A 86 -4.14 1.54 4.17
N ASN A 87 -4.49 0.94 5.31
CA ASN A 87 -3.61 0.37 6.34
C ASN A 87 -2.36 1.24 6.56
N LEU A 88 -2.57 2.48 7.00
CA LEU A 88 -1.49 3.46 7.18
C LEU A 88 -0.52 2.98 8.26
N ARG A 89 0.78 3.01 7.96
CA ARG A 89 1.84 2.61 8.89
C ARG A 89 2.88 3.71 9.03
N GLN A 90 3.01 4.23 10.24
CA GLN A 90 3.99 5.26 10.60
C GLN A 90 3.92 6.43 9.60
N ASN A 91 5.04 6.81 8.98
CA ASN A 91 5.10 7.86 7.98
C ASN A 91 5.42 7.32 6.58
N PHE A 92 5.12 6.03 6.30
CA PHE A 92 5.45 5.37 5.03
C PHE A 92 4.44 5.63 3.90
N TYR A 93 3.77 6.79 3.92
CA TYR A 93 2.78 7.17 2.91
C TYR A 93 2.94 8.65 2.54
N THR A 94 2.57 8.98 1.31
CA THR A 94 2.49 10.37 0.84
C THR A 94 1.09 10.67 0.32
N LYS A 95 0.76 11.96 0.22
CA LYS A 95 -0.53 12.41 -0.32
C LYS A 95 -0.76 11.88 -1.74
N GLU A 96 0.30 11.79 -2.54
CA GLU A 96 0.27 11.30 -3.92
C GLU A 96 -0.08 9.82 -3.96
N VAL A 97 0.60 8.98 -3.15
CA VAL A 97 0.33 7.54 -3.06
C VAL A 97 -1.13 7.26 -2.70
N ILE A 98 -1.65 7.98 -1.69
CA ILE A 98 -3.04 7.84 -1.28
C ILE A 98 -3.99 8.31 -2.38
N SER A 99 -3.73 9.49 -2.97
CA SER A 99 -4.58 10.05 -4.03
C SER A 99 -4.68 9.11 -5.23
N GLU A 100 -3.55 8.57 -5.69
CA GLU A 100 -3.51 7.65 -6.82
C GLU A 100 -4.16 6.31 -6.48
N SER A 101 -3.95 5.78 -5.27
CA SER A 101 -4.61 4.53 -4.85
C SER A 101 -6.12 4.69 -4.76
N VAL A 102 -6.62 5.81 -4.22
CA VAL A 102 -8.05 6.11 -4.13
C VAL A 102 -8.67 6.22 -5.53
N LYS A 103 -8.01 6.90 -6.47
CA LYS A 103 -8.48 7.01 -7.87
C LYS A 103 -8.59 5.65 -8.57
N ARG A 104 -7.74 4.69 -8.20
CA ARG A 104 -7.63 3.36 -8.85
C ARG A 104 -8.54 2.31 -8.21
N CYS A 105 -9.03 2.53 -7.00
CA CYS A 105 -9.88 1.59 -6.28
C CYS A 105 -11.37 1.81 -6.56
N ASN A 106 -12.16 0.75 -6.40
CA ASN A 106 -13.62 0.83 -6.35
C ASN A 106 -14.19 0.40 -4.99
N VAL A 107 -13.32 -0.07 -4.09
CA VAL A 107 -13.62 -0.31 -2.67
C VAL A 107 -12.48 0.28 -1.85
N LEU A 108 -12.80 1.19 -0.93
CA LEU A 108 -11.86 1.73 0.06
C LEU A 108 -12.19 1.13 1.43
N LYS A 109 -11.21 0.47 2.05
CA LYS A 109 -11.27 0.07 3.46
C LYS A 109 -10.37 1.00 4.27
N ILE A 110 -10.97 1.63 5.28
CA ILE A 110 -10.36 2.63 6.15
C ILE A 110 -11.03 2.60 7.53
N ASN A 111 -10.27 2.80 8.61
CA ASN A 111 -10.80 2.96 9.97
C ASN A 111 -10.91 4.44 10.40
N ASP A 112 -11.48 4.70 11.57
CA ASP A 112 -11.73 6.07 12.06
C ASP A 112 -10.45 6.89 12.29
N GLU A 113 -9.38 6.27 12.79
CA GLU A 113 -8.09 6.95 13.02
C GLU A 113 -7.42 7.33 11.70
N GLU A 114 -7.40 6.42 10.74
CA GLU A 114 -6.90 6.65 9.39
C GLU A 114 -7.71 7.72 8.67
N LEU A 115 -9.03 7.75 8.86
CA LEU A 115 -9.91 8.77 8.29
C LEU A 115 -9.55 10.16 8.80
N VAL A 116 -9.24 10.32 10.09
CA VAL A 116 -8.75 11.58 10.65
C VAL A 116 -7.42 12.00 10.02
N VAL A 117 -6.48 11.06 9.86
CA VAL A 117 -5.18 11.31 9.22
C VAL A 117 -5.37 11.77 7.77
N ILE A 118 -6.22 11.10 7.00
CA ILE A 118 -6.56 11.48 5.63
C ILE A 118 -7.24 12.84 5.59
N GLY A 119 -8.21 13.08 6.48
CA GLY A 119 -8.87 14.38 6.57
C GLY A 119 -7.88 15.52 6.77
N ARG A 120 -6.89 15.37 7.66
CA ARG A 120 -5.81 16.36 7.84
C ARG A 120 -4.93 16.50 6.60
N LEU A 121 -4.51 15.38 5.99
CA LEU A 121 -3.66 15.35 4.79
C LEU A 121 -4.27 16.08 3.58
N PHE A 122 -5.60 16.05 3.48
CA PHE A 122 -6.36 16.72 2.42
C PHE A 122 -6.97 18.05 2.83
N GLY A 123 -6.73 18.53 4.06
CA GLY A 123 -7.18 19.83 4.53
C GLY A 123 -8.69 19.90 4.77
N TYR A 124 -9.30 18.81 5.27
CA TYR A 124 -10.73 18.77 5.57
C TYR A 124 -11.07 19.80 6.67
N PRO A 125 -11.97 20.77 6.41
CA PRO A 125 -12.17 21.93 7.28
C PRO A 125 -12.56 21.60 8.73
N GLY A 126 -13.25 20.48 8.96
CA GLY A 126 -13.67 20.05 10.29
C GLY A 126 -12.56 19.46 11.18
N LEU A 127 -11.34 19.32 10.67
CA LEU A 127 -10.21 18.70 11.37
C LEU A 127 -8.97 19.60 11.48
N VAL A 128 -9.02 20.81 10.92
CA VAL A 128 -7.96 21.80 11.05
C VAL A 128 -8.16 22.52 12.39
N THR A 129 -7.30 22.24 13.36
CA THR A 129 -7.12 23.14 14.52
C THR A 129 -6.11 24.20 14.10
N TYR A 130 -6.50 25.47 14.24
CA TYR A 130 -5.68 26.65 13.92
C TYR A 130 -4.37 26.69 14.71
#